data_AF-A0A2U3CHB6-F1
#
_entry.id   AF-A0A2U3CHB6-F1
#
_cell.length_a   1.000
_cell.length_b   1.000
_cell.length_c   1.000
_cell.angle_alpha   90.00
_cell.angle_beta   90.00
_cell.angle_gamma   90.00
#
_symmetry.space_group_name_H-M   'P 1'
#
loop_
_entity.id
_entity.type
_entity.pdbx_description
1 polymer ?
#
loop_
_entity_poly.entity_id
_entity_poly.type
_entity_poly.pdbx_seq_one_letter_code
_entity_poly.pdbx_strand_id
1 'polypeptide(L)'
;MKTANSKLGAGVDLKVVHVRNVQKIGNFLLTRAYDNKNSYTIMTNILDLHPNRNFGVAFLPPREIGGKLSEAMYIGSEEREEEAGAFLAPNQVDLRAVDAILHQLIVRKF
;
A
#
# COMPACT_ATOMS: atom_id res chain seq x y z
N MET A 1 21.89 -18.94 -1.16
CA MET A 1 20.53 -18.48 -0.78
C MET A 1 19.82 -17.98 -2.03
N LYS A 2 18.75 -18.64 -2.46
CA LYS A 2 17.89 -18.12 -3.53
C LYS A 2 17.02 -17.02 -2.93
N THR A 3 17.27 -15.77 -3.29
CA THR A 3 16.35 -14.65 -3.05
C THR A 3 15.06 -14.97 -3.80
N ALA A 4 14.04 -15.39 -3.06
CA ALA A 4 12.71 -15.54 -3.62
C ALA A 4 12.20 -14.15 -3.97
N ASN A 5 12.43 -13.72 -5.21
CA ASN A 5 11.68 -12.63 -5.82
C ASN A 5 10.23 -13.10 -5.91
N SER A 6 9.45 -12.84 -4.86
CA SER A 6 8.00 -13.06 -4.86
C SER A 6 7.32 -11.98 -5.69
N LYS A 7 7.64 -11.92 -6.99
CA LYS A 7 6.81 -11.20 -7.96
C LYS A 7 5.47 -11.94 -7.99
N LEU A 8 4.45 -11.31 -7.41
CA LEU A 8 3.09 -11.79 -7.47
C LEU A 8 2.60 -11.91 -8.92
N GLY A 9 1.62 -12.79 -9.15
CA GLY A 9 0.83 -12.85 -10.39
C GLY A 9 0.12 -11.54 -10.79
N ALA A 10 0.19 -10.51 -9.94
CA ALA A 10 -0.32 -9.16 -10.14
C ALA A 10 0.75 -8.14 -10.60
N GLY A 11 2.04 -8.50 -10.64
CA GLY A 11 3.12 -7.65 -11.15
C GLY A 11 3.49 -6.45 -10.26
N VAL A 12 3.05 -6.42 -9.00
CA VAL A 12 3.37 -5.35 -8.03
C VAL A 12 3.93 -5.93 -6.73
N ASP A 13 4.73 -5.12 -6.03
CA ASP A 13 5.29 -5.48 -4.73
C ASP A 13 4.27 -5.23 -3.61
N LEU A 14 4.13 -6.20 -2.70
CA LEU A 14 3.37 -6.04 -1.46
C LEU A 14 4.34 -6.07 -0.28
N LYS A 15 4.26 -5.08 0.60
CA LYS A 15 5.08 -5.05 1.82
C LYS A 15 4.30 -4.50 3.00
N VAL A 16 4.86 -4.70 4.18
CA VAL A 16 4.45 -3.99 5.38
C VAL A 16 5.15 -2.63 5.45
N VAL A 17 4.41 -1.60 5.86
CA VAL A 17 4.96 -0.27 6.16
C VAL A 17 4.52 0.17 7.55
N HIS A 18 5.37 0.96 8.19
CA HIS A 18 5.04 1.62 9.45
C HIS A 18 4.50 3.02 9.20
N VAL A 19 3.35 3.35 9.80
CA VAL A 19 2.70 4.65 9.65
C VAL A 19 3.26 5.63 10.67
N ARG A 20 3.95 6.67 10.21
CA ARG A 20 4.55 7.69 11.07
C ARG A 20 3.58 8.83 11.39
N ASN A 21 2.80 9.26 10.40
CA ASN A 21 1.88 10.38 10.55
C ASN A 21 0.59 10.09 9.78
N VAL A 22 -0.52 10.59 10.33
CA VAL A 22 -1.87 10.51 9.78
C VAL A 22 -2.49 11.90 9.86
N GLN A 23 -2.90 12.44 8.71
CA GLN A 23 -3.58 13.72 8.61
C GLN A 23 -4.90 13.54 7.86
N LYS A 24 -6.01 14.02 8.45
CA LYS A 24 -7.31 14.03 7.76
C LYS A 24 -7.38 15.16 6.75
N ILE A 25 -7.75 14.85 5.51
CA ILE A 25 -7.95 15.80 4.40
C ILE A 25 -9.30 15.49 3.74
N GLY A 26 -10.32 16.28 4.10
CA GLY A 26 -11.69 16.02 3.67
C GLY A 26 -12.17 14.62 4.11
N ASN A 27 -12.48 13.78 3.13
CA ASN A 27 -12.95 12.39 3.33
C ASN A 27 -11.83 11.35 3.24
N PHE A 28 -10.57 11.78 3.21
CA PHE A 28 -9.41 10.90 3.12
C PHE A 28 -8.45 11.12 4.28
N LEU A 29 -7.58 10.15 4.50
CA LEU A 29 -6.37 10.30 5.29
C LEU A 29 -5.17 10.39 4.35
N LEU A 30 -4.30 11.36 4.62
CA LEU A 30 -2.96 11.45 4.09
C LEU A 30 -2.02 10.88 5.14
N THR A 31 -1.33 9.80 4.80
CA THR A 31 -0.35 9.17 5.69
C THR A 31 1.07 9.34 5.14
N ARG A 32 2.03 9.38 6.07
CA ARG A 32 3.44 9.17 5.77
C ARG A 32 3.86 7.84 6.37
N ALA A 33 4.24 6.89 5.52
CA ALA A 33 4.62 5.54 5.94
C ALA A 33 6.03 5.19 5.45
N TYR A 34 6.70 4.20 6.04
CA TYR A 34 8.05 3.80 5.64
C TYR A 34 8.26 2.28 5.70
N ASP A 35 9.18 1.77 4.86
CA ASP A 35 9.55 0.34 4.75
C ASP A 35 10.98 0.05 5.25
N ASN A 36 11.43 0.82 6.24
CA ASN A 36 12.80 0.95 6.76
C ASN A 36 13.83 1.57 5.80
N LYS A 37 13.57 1.66 4.50
CA LYS A 37 14.50 2.25 3.52
C LYS A 37 14.00 3.57 2.95
N ASN A 38 12.74 3.59 2.56
CA ASN A 38 12.11 4.72 1.91
C ASN A 38 10.89 5.17 2.70
N SER A 39 10.47 6.42 2.46
CA SER A 39 9.23 6.96 3.00
C SER A 39 8.28 7.29 1.86
N TYR A 40 7.01 6.94 2.05
CA TYR A 40 5.95 6.99 1.06
C TYR A 40 4.79 7.83 1.56
N THR A 41 4.21 8.60 0.66
CA THR A 41 2.96 9.32 0.86
C THR A 41 1.82 8.44 0.36
N ILE A 42 0.85 8.16 1.22
CA ILE A 42 -0.28 7.28 0.89
C ILE A 42 -1.58 7.99 1.23
N MET A 43 -2.45 8.14 0.24
CA MET A 43 -3.81 8.62 0.41
C MET A 43 -4.75 7.42 0.54
N THR A 44 -5.68 7.48 1.49
CA THR A 44 -6.58 6.37 1.77
C THR A 44 -7.93 6.84 2.27
N ASN A 45 -8.97 6.07 1.97
CA ASN A 45 -10.32 6.24 2.53
C ASN A 45 -10.56 5.34 3.77
N ILE A 46 -9.55 4.58 4.19
CA ILE A 46 -9.56 3.82 5.45
C ILE A 46 -9.37 4.82 6.59
N LEU A 47 -10.44 5.12 7.34
CA LEU A 47 -10.48 6.22 8.31
C LEU A 47 -9.99 5.83 9.71
N ASP A 48 -9.83 4.53 9.98
CA ASP A 48 -9.40 3.93 11.25
C ASP A 48 -7.89 3.63 11.30
N LEU A 49 -7.10 4.16 10.35
CA LEU A 49 -5.65 4.07 10.41
C LEU A 49 -5.08 4.97 11.51
N HIS A 50 -4.20 4.38 12.32
CA HIS A 50 -3.53 5.06 13.42
C HIS A 50 -2.02 5.15 13.19
N PRO A 51 -1.36 6.22 13.67
CA PRO A 51 0.10 6.30 13.64
C PRO A 51 0.73 5.28 14.59
N ASN A 52 2.02 5.04 14.38
CA ASN A 52 2.88 4.12 15.12
C ASN A 52 2.49 2.64 15.00
N ARG A 53 1.86 2.26 13.89
CA ARG A 53 1.41 0.90 13.60
C ARG A 53 1.83 0.44 12.22
N ASN A 54 1.87 -0.87 12.03
CA ASN A 54 2.29 -1.51 10.79
C ASN A 54 1.07 -1.96 9.99
N PHE A 55 1.10 -1.75 8.67
CA PHE A 55 0.02 -2.13 7.76
C PHE A 55 0.56 -2.65 6.44
N GLY A 56 -0.19 -3.53 5.78
CA GLY A 56 0.13 -4.01 4.44
C GLY A 56 -0.21 -2.98 3.36
N VAL A 57 0.71 -2.79 2.41
CA VAL A 57 0.53 -1.92 1.25
C VAL A 57 0.93 -2.61 -0.05
N ALA A 58 0.23 -2.25 -1.12
CA ALA A 58 0.58 -2.56 -2.50
C ALA A 58 1.23 -1.34 -3.16
N PHE A 59 2.41 -1.52 -3.73
CA PHE A 59 3.11 -0.48 -4.49
C PHE A 59 2.58 -0.45 -5.93
N LEU A 60 1.54 0.35 -6.12
CA LEU A 60 0.92 0.61 -7.42
C LEU A 60 1.58 1.83 -8.09
N PRO A 61 1.42 2.03 -9.41
CA PRO A 61 1.82 3.28 -10.05
C PRO A 61 1.20 4.49 -9.33
N PRO A 62 1.97 5.56 -9.07
CA PRO A 62 1.48 6.71 -8.32
C PRO A 62 0.25 7.35 -8.95
N ARG A 63 -0.67 7.83 -8.10
CA ARG A 63 -1.90 8.51 -8.52
C ARG A 63 -2.16 9.76 -7.72
N GLU A 64 -2.70 10.79 -8.35
CA GLU A 64 -3.16 11.98 -7.66
C GLU A 64 -4.57 11.78 -7.09
N ILE A 65 -4.71 11.99 -5.79
CA ILE A 65 -5.97 11.88 -5.04
C ILE A 65 -6.10 13.14 -4.19
N GLY A 66 -7.14 13.95 -4.46
CA GLY A 66 -7.38 15.19 -3.72
C GLY A 66 -6.23 16.20 -3.77
N GLY A 67 -5.52 16.30 -4.91
CA GLY A 67 -4.36 17.19 -5.06
C GLY A 67 -3.07 16.66 -4.43
N LYS A 68 -3.02 15.40 -4.00
CA LYS A 68 -1.86 14.76 -3.37
C LYS A 68 -1.45 13.50 -4.12
N LEU A 69 -0.15 13.31 -4.32
CA LEU A 69 0.39 12.10 -4.94
C LEU A 69 0.41 10.95 -3.92
N SER A 70 -0.32 9.88 -4.22
CA SER A 70 -0.29 8.61 -3.48
C SER A 70 0.64 7.63 -4.21
N GLU A 71 1.64 7.12 -3.50
CA GLU A 71 2.70 6.27 -4.03
C GLU A 71 2.43 4.77 -3.84
N ALA A 72 1.47 4.43 -2.99
CA ALA A 72 1.04 3.07 -2.70
C ALA A 72 -0.45 3.07 -2.32
N MET A 73 -0.99 1.88 -2.03
CA MET A 73 -2.34 1.69 -1.54
C MET A 73 -2.33 0.69 -0.38
N TYR A 74 -3.04 0.99 0.72
CA TYR A 74 -3.25 0.02 1.79
C TYR A 74 -4.11 -1.16 1.30
N ILE A 75 -3.77 -2.36 1.74
CA ILE A 75 -4.48 -3.59 1.35
C ILE A 75 -5.66 -3.86 2.31
N GLY A 76 -5.69 -3.20 3.46
CA GLY A 76 -6.75 -3.31 4.46
C GLY A 76 -6.50 -2.38 5.66
N SER A 77 -7.38 -2.43 6.66
CA SER A 77 -7.25 -1.68 7.92
C SER A 77 -6.64 -2.50 9.05
N GLU A 78 -6.32 -3.77 8.79
CA GLU A 78 -5.77 -4.71 9.74
C GLU A 78 -4.30 -4.40 10.02
N GLU A 79 -4.00 -4.20 11.30
CA GLU A 79 -2.64 -4.05 11.78
C GLU A 79 -1.84 -5.36 11.55
N ARG A 80 -0.57 -5.21 11.22
CA ARG A 80 0.38 -6.29 10.95
C ARG A 80 1.39 -6.41 12.08
N GLU A 81 1.69 -7.64 12.48
CA GLU A 81 2.77 -7.89 13.46
C GLU A 81 4.14 -7.89 12.79
N GLU A 82 4.21 -8.13 11.48
CA GLU A 82 5.47 -8.16 10.77
C GLU A 82 6.14 -6.79 10.73
N GLU A 83 7.48 -6.78 10.63
CA GLU A 83 8.26 -5.56 10.58
C GLU A 83 8.07 -4.79 9.27
N ALA A 84 8.25 -3.47 9.33
CA ALA A 84 8.27 -2.64 8.13
C ALA A 84 9.31 -3.15 7.11
N GLY A 85 8.92 -3.19 5.84
CA GLY A 85 9.73 -3.74 4.74
C GLY A 85 9.63 -5.25 4.56
N ALA A 86 8.96 -5.99 5.46
CA ALA A 86 8.63 -7.39 5.23
C ALA A 86 7.75 -7.54 3.97
N PHE A 87 8.09 -8.49 3.11
CA PHE A 87 7.27 -8.81 1.93
C PHE A 87 6.04 -9.61 2.34
N LEU A 88 4.91 -9.30 1.73
CA LEU A 88 3.66 -10.02 1.92
C LEU A 88 3.42 -10.97 0.75
N ALA A 89 3.06 -12.22 1.06
CA ALA A 89 2.64 -13.16 0.05
C ALA A 89 1.17 -12.91 -0.36
N PRO A 90 0.81 -13.12 -1.64
CA PRO A 90 -0.55 -12.89 -2.16
C PRO A 90 -1.67 -13.51 -1.34
N ASN A 91 -1.44 -14.72 -0.86
CA ASN A 91 -2.41 -15.52 -0.13
C ASN A 91 -2.63 -15.05 1.32
N GLN A 92 -1.89 -14.05 1.78
CA GLN A 92 -1.99 -13.50 3.14
C GLN A 92 -2.88 -12.25 3.23
N VAL A 93 -3.42 -11.78 2.09
CA VAL A 93 -4.12 -10.50 2.00
C VAL A 93 -5.28 -10.55 0.98
N ASP A 94 -6.30 -9.72 1.16
CA ASP A 94 -7.36 -9.55 0.16
C ASP A 94 -6.89 -8.62 -0.97
N LEU A 95 -6.67 -9.18 -2.16
CA LEU A 95 -6.16 -8.45 -3.32
C LEU A 95 -7.24 -7.86 -4.23
N ARG A 96 -8.54 -8.01 -3.92
CA ARG A 96 -9.63 -7.57 -4.82
C ARG A 96 -9.50 -6.12 -5.27
N ALA A 97 -9.16 -5.21 -4.35
CA ALA A 97 -8.97 -3.80 -4.66
C ALA A 97 -7.71 -3.55 -5.53
N VAL A 98 -6.63 -4.29 -5.25
CA VAL A 98 -5.36 -4.22 -5.98
C VAL A 98 -5.58 -4.70 -7.42
N ASP A 99 -6.23 -5.84 -7.60
CA ASP A 99 -6.53 -6.44 -8.90
C ASP A 99 -7.45 -5.57 -9.74
N ALA A 100 -8.47 -4.95 -9.14
CA ALA A 100 -9.35 -4.01 -9.82
C ALA A 100 -8.58 -2.81 -10.40
N ILE A 101 -7.62 -2.27 -9.65
CA ILE A 101 -6.80 -1.14 -10.12
C ILE A 101 -5.85 -1.58 -11.24
N LEU A 102 -5.23 -2.74 -11.11
CA LEU A 102 -4.32 -3.28 -12.13
C LEU A 102 -5.05 -3.57 -13.44
N HIS A 103 -6.25 -4.15 -13.37
CA HIS A 103 -7.07 -4.40 -14.54
C HIS A 103 -7.43 -3.09 -15.26
N GLN A 104 -7.82 -2.04 -14.53
CA GLN A 104 -8.06 -0.71 -15.12
C GLN A 104 -6.82 -0.12 -15.80
N LEU A 105 -5.63 -0.33 -15.23
CA LEU A 105 -4.37 0.17 -15.80
C LEU A 105 -3.98 -0.56 -17.09
N ILE A 106 -4.23 -1.86 -17.16
CA ILE A 106 -3.94 -2.69 -18.33
C ILE A 106 -4.94 -2.39 -19.45
N VAL A 107 -6.24 -2.32 -19.13
CA VAL A 107 -7.29 -2.05 -20.12
C VAL A 107 -7.15 -0.66 -20.73
N ARG A 108 -6.76 0.36 -19.95
CA ARG A 108 -6.55 1.73 -20.48
C ARG A 108 -5.35 1.89 -21.43
N LYS A 109 -4.49 0.85 -21.57
CA LYS A 109 -3.36 0.87 -22.50
C LYS A 109 -3.70 0.33 -23.89
N PHE A 110 -4.92 -0.13 -24.11
CA PHE A 110 -5.45 -0.60 -25.39
C PHE A 110 -6.74 0.15 -25.74
#